data_AF-A0A7J7MVD6-F1
#
_entry.id   AF-A0A7J7MVD6-F1
#
_cell.length_a   1.000
_cell.length_b   1.000
_cell.length_c   1.000
_cell.angle_alpha   90.00
_cell.angle_beta   90.00
_cell.angle_gamma   90.00
#
_symmetry.space_group_name_H-M   'P 1'
#
loop_
_entity.id
_entity.type
_entity.pdbx_description
1 polymer ?
#
loop_
_entity_poly.entity_id
_entity_poly.type
_entity_poly.pdbx_seq_one_letter_code
_entity_poly.pdbx_strand_id
1 'polypeptide(L)' 'MEGKKFEILSWWKNNNVKYLVLFLIARDILAIPVTSVGSESAFSTGGWILDPFRSSLRPNTVEALIFTQNW' A
#
# COMPACT_ATOMS: atom_id res chain seq x y z
N MET A 1 25.25 -18.82 -0.77
CA MET A 1 24.12 -19.77 -0.72
C MET A 1 22.86 -18.93 -0.71
N GLU A 2 22.25 -18.74 -1.89
CA GLU A 2 21.01 -17.97 -2.03
C GLU A 2 19.91 -18.65 -1.22
N GLY A 3 19.40 -18.01 -0.17
CA GLY A 3 18.22 -18.49 0.53
C GLY A 3 17.04 -18.44 -0.44
N LYS A 4 16.49 -19.60 -0.81
CA LYS A 4 15.31 -19.66 -1.69
C LYS A 4 14.21 -18.77 -1.10
N LYS A 5 13.90 -17.67 -1.77
CA LYS A 5 12.83 -16.76 -1.37
C LYS A 5 11.50 -17.50 -1.50
N PHE A 6 10.86 -17.77 -0.37
CA PHE A 6 9.55 -18.40 -0.36
C PHE A 6 8.48 -17.34 -0.64
N GLU A 7 7.89 -17.41 -1.82
CA GLU A 7 6.81 -16.53 -2.25
C GLU A 7 5.47 -17.00 -1.65
N ILE A 8 5.18 -16.56 -0.43
CA ILE A 8 3.98 -16.94 0.34
C ILE A 8 2.66 -16.68 -0.42
N LEU A 9 2.58 -15.59 -1.19
CA LEU A 9 1.41 -15.25 -1.99
C LEU A 9 1.16 -16.28 -3.12
N SER A 10 2.23 -16.70 -3.79
CA SER A 10 2.18 -17.72 -4.84
C SER A 10 1.75 -19.08 -4.27
N TRP A 11 2.18 -19.41 -3.06
CA TRP A 11 1.76 -20.63 -2.38
C TRP A 11 0.25 -20.61 -2.08
N TRP A 12 -0.25 -19.51 -1.53
CA TRP A 12 -1.69 -19.35 -1.25
C TRP A 12 -2.54 -19.38 -2.52
N LYS A 13 -2.06 -18.76 -3.61
CA LYS A 13 -2.73 -18.81 -4.91
C LYS A 13 -2.92 -20.23 -5.43
N ASN A 14 -1.90 -21.08 -5.28
CA ASN A 14 -1.95 -22.47 -5.74
C ASN A 14 -2.79 -23.38 -4.83
N ASN A 15 -3.00 -22.99 -3.57
CA ASN A 15 -3.77 -23.77 -2.59
C ASN A 15 -5.19 -23.24 -2.36
N ASN A 16 -5.64 -22.27 -3.15
CA ASN A 16 -6.93 -21.61 -2.96
C ASN A 16 -8.14 -22.56 -3.06
N VAL A 17 -8.09 -23.59 -3.91
CA VAL A 17 -9.18 -24.56 -4.08
C VAL A 17 -9.34 -25.41 -2.82
N LYS A 18 -8.23 -25.75 -2.16
CA LYS A 18 -8.23 -26.57 -0.95
C LYS A 18 -8.60 -25.76 0.30
N TYR A 19 -8.23 -24.48 0.33
CA TYR A 19 -8.39 -23.62 1.49
C TYR A 19 -9.03 -22.27 1.13
N LEU A 20 -10.21 -22.28 0.51
CA LEU A 20 -10.84 -21.07 -0.04
C LEU A 20 -11.02 -19.96 1.01
N VAL A 21 -11.54 -20.31 2.19
CA VAL A 21 -11.79 -19.33 3.27
C VAL A 21 -10.48 -18.77 3.83
N LEU A 22 -9.50 -19.64 4.12
CA LEU A 22 -8.20 -19.18 4.61
C LEU A 22 -7.42 -18.39 3.54
N PHE A 23 -7.56 -18.74 2.27
CA PHE A 23 -6.95 -18.02 1.16
C PHE A 23 -7.47 -16.58 1.09
N LEU A 24 -8.78 -16.38 1.24
CA LEU A 24 -9.37 -15.03 1.26
C LEU A 24 -8.84 -14.21 2.43
N ILE A 25 -8.81 -14.79 3.63
CA ILE A 25 -8.29 -14.12 4.82
C ILE A 25 -6.79 -13.82 4.67
N ALA A 26 -6.01 -14.78 4.18
CA ALA A 26 -4.57 -14.62 3.98
C ALA A 26 -4.27 -13.57 2.90
N ARG A 27 -5.05 -13.52 1.82
CA ARG A 27 -4.94 -12.46 0.81
C ARG A 27 -5.17 -11.10 1.44
N ASP A 28 -6.22 -10.95 2.24
CA ASP A 28 -6.59 -9.65 2.81
C ASP A 28 -5.56 -9.22 3.87
N ILE A 29 -5.05 -10.14 4.69
CA ILE A 29 -4.00 -9.84 5.69
C ILE A 29 -2.65 -9.56 5.04
N LEU A 30 -2.24 -10.34 4.05
CA LEU A 30 -0.93 -10.18 3.39
C LEU A 30 -0.89 -9.02 2.39
N ALA A 31 -2.04 -8.53 1.93
CA ALA A 31 -2.14 -7.33 1.10
C ALA A 31 -1.94 -6.04 1.90
N ILE A 32 -2.14 -6.08 3.23
CA ILE A 32 -1.85 -4.95 4.10
C ILE A 32 -0.32 -4.86 4.24
N PRO A 33 0.33 -3.78 3.79
CA PRO A 33 1.74 -3.60 4.04
C PRO A 33 1.96 -3.56 5.57
N VAL A 34 2.73 -4.52 6.08
CA VAL A 34 3.03 -4.66 7.53
C VAL A 34 3.79 -3.45 8.08
N THR A 35 4.32 -2.58 7.22
CA THR A 35 5.12 -1.43 7.63
C THR A 35 4.38 -0.11 7.40
N SER A 36 4.06 0.56 8.51
CA SER A 36 3.69 1.99 8.56
C SER A 36 4.70 2.91 7.85
N VAL A 37 5.92 2.41 7.61
CA VAL A 37 6.99 3.09 6.87
C VAL A 37 6.58 3.46 5.44
N GLY A 38 5.67 2.74 4.78
CA GLY A 38 5.14 3.13 3.47
C GLY A 38 4.29 4.40 3.52
N SER A 39 3.53 4.59 4.62
CA SER A 39 2.79 5.83 4.84
C SER A 39 3.73 6.97 5.25
N GLU A 40 4.69 6.74 6.15
CA GLU A 40 5.67 7.78 6.51
C GLU A 40 6.55 8.19 5.33
N SER A 41 6.93 7.28 4.42
CA SER A 41 7.69 7.68 3.22
C SER A 41 6.82 8.49 2.25
N ALA A 42 5.57 8.08 2.01
CA ALA A 42 4.62 8.85 1.20
C ALA A 42 4.32 10.24 1.82
N PHE A 43 4.18 10.32 3.14
CA PHE A 43 3.98 11.58 3.87
C PHE A 43 5.26 12.43 3.97
N SER A 44 6.43 11.80 4.09
CA SER A 44 7.74 12.48 4.13
C SER A 44 8.11 13.07 2.77
N THR A 45 7.78 12.38 1.67
CA THR A 45 7.82 12.96 0.32
C THR A 45 6.85 14.15 0.19
N GLY A 46 5.70 14.10 0.87
CA GLY A 46 4.77 15.22 0.99
C GLY A 46 5.34 16.45 1.72
N GLY A 47 6.31 16.27 2.62
CA GLY A 47 6.93 17.37 3.39
C GLY A 47 7.83 18.30 2.56
N TRP A 48 8.41 17.80 1.45
CA TRP A 48 9.27 18.59 0.55
C TRP A 48 8.52 19.22 -0.63
N ILE A 49 7.34 18.69 -0.99
CA ILE A 49 6.48 19.22 -2.06
C ILE A 49 5.57 20.34 -1.55
N LEU A 50 5.52 20.56 -0.23
CA LEU A 50 4.86 21.69 0.42
C LEU A 50 5.75 22.95 0.46
N ASP A 51 6.54 23.20 -0.58
CA ASP A 51 7.14 24.50 -0.87
C ASP A 51 6.02 25.46 -1.39
N PRO A 52 6.13 26.79 -1.24
CA PRO A 52 5.11 27.75 -0.78
C PRO A 52 3.90 28.03 -1.71
N PHE A 53 3.57 27.16 -2.67
CA PHE A 53 2.42 27.31 -3.57
C PHE A 53 1.06 26.99 -2.91
N ARG A 54 1.03 26.51 -1.67
CA ARG A 54 -0.22 26.09 -0.97
C ARG A 54 -0.92 27.21 -0.19
N SER A 55 -0.63 28.49 -0.46
CA SER A 55 -1.37 29.59 0.15
C SER A 55 -2.77 29.82 -0.44
N SER A 56 -3.23 29.05 -1.45
CA SER A 56 -4.52 29.31 -2.14
C SER A 56 -5.45 28.11 -2.35
N LEU A 57 -4.98 26.87 -2.19
CA LEU A 57 -5.80 25.69 -2.48
C LEU A 57 -6.57 25.19 -1.26
N ARG A 58 -7.90 25.13 -1.39
CA ARG A 58 -8.80 24.62 -0.35
C ARG A 58 -8.47 23.16 -0.02
N PRO A 59 -8.50 22.73 1.26
CA PRO A 59 -8.16 21.38 1.68
C PRO A 59 -8.85 20.28 0.84
N ASN A 60 -10.12 20.49 0.50
CA ASN A 60 -10.94 19.57 -0.28
C ASN A 60 -10.37 19.31 -1.71
N THR A 61 -9.73 20.31 -2.31
CA THR A 61 -9.13 20.17 -3.66
C THR A 61 -7.83 19.38 -3.59
N VAL A 62 -7.07 19.53 -2.51
CA VAL A 62 -5.81 18.80 -2.29
C VAL A 62 -6.09 17.34 -1.99
N GLU A 63 -7.10 17.05 -1.17
CA GLU A 63 -7.57 15.69 -0.90
C GLU A 63 -8.01 14.99 -2.19
N ALA A 64 -8.85 15.63 -2.99
CA ALA A 64 -9.28 15.08 -4.28
C ALA A 64 -8.10 14.78 -5.22
N LEU A 65 -7.08 15.64 -5.27
CA LEU A 65 -5.89 15.44 -6.09
C LEU A 65 -5.09 14.21 -5.64
N ILE A 66 -4.90 14.04 -4.34
CA ILE A 66 -4.18 12.89 -3.76
C ILE A 66 -4.94 11.58 -4.03
N PHE A 67 -6.28 11.59 -3.91
CA PHE A 67 -7.10 10.44 -4.24
C PHE A 67 -7.02 10.06 -5.73
N THR A 68 -6.98 11.04 -6.64
CA THR A 68 -6.85 10.77 -8.08
C THR A 68 -5.47 10.25 -8.50
N GLN A 69 -4.44 10.47 -7.69
CA GLN A 69 -3.06 10.14 -8.04
C GLN A 69 -2.57 8.80 -7.46
N ASN A 70 -3.31 8.22 -6.50
CA ASN A 70 -2.95 6.97 -5.79
C ASN A 70 -3.80 5.76 -6.20
N TRP A 71 -4.50 5.82 -7.33
CA TRP A 71 -5.19 4.68 -7.95
C TRP A 71 -4.41 4.18 -9.16
#